data_AF-A0A2N1U5L5-F1
#
_entry.id   AF-A0A2N1U5L5-F1
#
_cell.length_a   1.000
_cell.length_b   1.000
_cell.length_c   1.000
_cell.angle_alpha   90.00
_cell.angle_beta   90.00
_cell.angle_gamma   90.00
#
_symmetry.space_group_name_H-M   'P 1'
#
loop_
_entity.id
_entity.type
_entity.pdbx_description
1 polymer ?
#
loop_
_entity_poly.entity_id
_entity_poly.type
_entity_poly.pdbx_seq_one_letter_code
_entity_poly.pdbx_strand_id
1 'polypeptide(L)' 'MTYEVDFEEALKLFESYGWKLKKIYEPYRVFTKEGQLPWLIPVRNRKVSIEYIQKFKNFIQGQNEA' A
#
# COMPACT_ATOMS: atom_id res chain seq x y z
N MET A 1 19.04 7.53 1.22
CA MET A 1 18.77 6.20 1.81
C MET A 1 17.35 5.82 1.44
N THR A 2 17.16 4.80 0.62
CA THR A 2 15.85 4.20 0.41
C THR A 2 15.55 3.35 1.63
N TYR A 3 14.70 3.86 2.51
CA TYR A 3 14.17 3.05 3.62
C TYR A 3 13.13 2.11 3.03
N GLU A 4 13.17 0.85 3.46
CA GLU A 4 12.23 -0.19 3.05
C GLU A 4 11.48 -0.70 4.26
N VAL A 5 10.21 -1.06 4.06
CA VAL A 5 9.39 -1.75 5.07
C VAL A 5 9.17 -3.19 4.66
N ASP A 6 8.88 -4.06 5.62
CA ASP A 6 8.44 -5.41 5.28
C ASP A 6 7.09 -5.39 4.58
N PHE A 7 6.90 -6.25 3.59
CA PHE A 7 5.61 -6.37 2.92
C PHE A 7 4.51 -6.78 3.90
N GLU A 8 4.78 -7.58 4.93
CA GLU A 8 3.77 -7.92 5.93
C GLU A 8 3.31 -6.70 6.74
N GLU A 9 4.22 -5.76 7.02
CA GLU A 9 3.88 -4.50 7.68
C GLU A 9 3.06 -3.60 6.75
N ALA A 10 3.44 -3.53 5.47
CA ALA A 10 2.67 -2.81 4.46
C ALA A 10 1.26 -3.40 4.29
N LEU A 11 1.13 -4.73 4.26
CA LEU A 11 -0.15 -5.44 4.17
C LEU A 11 -1.06 -5.08 5.35
N LYS A 12 -0.56 -5.20 6.59
CA LYS A 12 -1.30 -4.84 7.81
C LYS A 12 -1.74 -3.38 7.80
N LEU A 13 -0.87 -2.47 7.35
CA LEU A 13 -1.20 -1.06 7.22
C LEU A 13 -2.37 -0.85 6.27
N PHE A 14 -2.34 -1.42 5.07
CA PHE A 14 -3.42 -1.28 4.09
C PHE A 14 -4.74 -1.87 4.62
N GLU A 15 -4.69 -3.06 5.18
CA GLU A 15 -5.87 -3.74 5.74
C GLU A 15 -6.50 -2.96 6.90
N SER A 16 -5.70 -2.28 7.72
CA SER A 16 -6.21 -1.41 8.79
C SER A 16 -7.07 -0.23 8.29
N TYR A 17 -6.92 0.17 7.02
CA TYR A 17 -7.74 1.20 6.37
C TYR A 17 -8.81 0.62 5.43
N GLY A 18 -9.06 -0.69 5.52
CA GLY A 18 -10.06 -1.41 4.72
C GLY A 18 -9.63 -1.72 3.29
N TRP A 19 -8.35 -1.53 2.94
CA TRP A 19 -7.82 -1.94 1.65
C TRP A 19 -7.41 -3.41 1.69
N LYS A 20 -7.88 -4.21 0.74
CA LYS A 20 -7.62 -5.65 0.69
C LYS A 20 -6.69 -6.00 -0.45
N LEU A 21 -5.72 -6.88 -0.19
CA LEU A 21 -4.91 -7.48 -1.25
C LEU A 21 -5.82 -8.34 -2.14
N LYS A 22 -5.97 -7.97 -3.41
CA LYS A 22 -6.87 -8.66 -4.35
C LYS A 22 -6.11 -9.51 -5.36
N LYS A 23 -4.96 -9.04 -5.83
CA LYS A 23 -4.17 -9.71 -6.86
C LYS A 23 -2.67 -9.52 -6.64
N ILE A 24 -1.90 -10.48 -7.14
CA ILE A 24 -0.44 -10.44 -7.20
C ILE A 24 -0.05 -10.54 -8.67
N TYR A 25 0.67 -9.53 -9.17
CA TYR A 25 1.22 -9.45 -10.52
C TYR A 25 2.68 -9.06 -10.40
N GLU A 26 3.59 -10.03 -10.31
CA GLU A 26 4.98 -9.73 -9.93
C GLU A 26 5.62 -8.63 -10.82
N PRO A 27 6.30 -7.64 -10.21
CA PRO A 27 6.61 -7.50 -8.77
C PRO A 27 5.49 -6.87 -7.91
N TYR A 28 4.36 -6.50 -8.51
CA TYR A 28 3.29 -5.71 -7.90
C TYR A 28 2.30 -6.51 -7.06
N ARG A 29 1.89 -5.92 -5.95
CA ARG A 29 0.74 -6.33 -5.14
C ARG A 29 -0.36 -5.29 -5.31
N VAL A 30 -1.57 -5.74 -5.62
CA VAL A 30 -2.69 -4.87 -5.96
C VAL A 30 -3.71 -4.89 -4.83
N PHE A 31 -3.89 -3.72 -4.21
CA PHE A 31 -4.85 -3.48 -3.15
C PHE A 31 -6.08 -2.76 -3.71
N THR A 32 -7.25 -3.12 -3.21
CA THR A 32 -8.51 -2.48 -3.61
C THR A 32 -9.39 -2.19 -2.41
N LYS A 33 -10.16 -1.11 -2.50
CA LYS A 33 -11.24 -0.74 -1.59
C LYS A 33 -12.44 -0.29 -2.42
N GLU A 34 -13.65 -0.58 -1.95
CA GLU A 34 -14.88 -0.20 -2.68
C GLU A 34 -14.95 1.31 -2.89
N GLY A 35 -15.36 1.73 -4.09
CA GLY A 35 -15.43 3.15 -4.47
C GLY A 35 -14.07 3.82 -4.68
N GLN A 36 -12.95 3.08 -4.62
CA GLN A 36 -11.60 3.63 -4.77
C GLN A 36 -10.84 2.97 -5.93
N LEU A 37 -9.94 3.73 -6.56
CA LEU A 37 -9.06 3.17 -7.58
C LEU A 37 -8.09 2.15 -6.97
N PRO A 38 -7.72 1.08 -7.70
CA PRO A 38 -6.74 0.12 -7.22
C PRO A 38 -5.39 0.76 -6.93
N TRP A 39 -4.71 0.21 -5.94
CA TRP A 39 -3.43 0.70 -5.49
C TRP A 39 -2.35 -0.37 -5.66
N LEU A 40 -1.34 -0.04 -6.46
CA LEU A 40 -0.29 -0.97 -6.85
C LEU A 40 0.99 -0.62 -6.10
N ILE A 41 1.53 -1.59 -5.36
CA ILE A 41 2.83 -1.45 -4.71
C ILE A 41 3.82 -2.47 -5.27
N PRO A 42 5.00 -2.05 -5.76
CA PRO A 42 6.07 -2.97 -6.06
C PRO A 42 6.60 -3.59 -4.76
N VAL A 43 6.77 -4.92 -4.77
CA VAL A 43 7.41 -5.65 -3.68
C VAL A 43 8.57 -6.45 -4.26
N ARG A 44 9.77 -6.23 -3.75
CA ARG A 44 10.99 -6.95 -4.14
C ARG A 44 11.64 -7.52 -2.90
N ASN A 45 12.01 -8.81 -2.91
CA ASN A 45 12.58 -9.49 -1.73
C ASN A 45 11.77 -9.29 -0.44
N ARG A 46 10.43 -9.34 -0.56
CA ARG A 46 9.48 -9.04 0.54
C ARG A 46 9.57 -7.62 1.13
N LYS A 47 10.20 -6.68 0.43
CA LYS A 47 10.35 -5.29 0.84
C LYS A 47 9.58 -4.34 -0.06
N VAL A 48 9.09 -3.25 0.53
CA VAL A 48 8.39 -2.15 -0.13
C VAL A 48 9.13 -0.86 0.18
N SER A 49 9.39 -0.04 -0.83
CA SER A 49 9.98 1.29 -0.62
C SER A 49 9.05 2.15 0.24
N ILE A 50 9.62 2.85 1.24
CA ILE A 50 8.89 3.73 2.15
C ILE A 50 8.10 4.82 1.41
N GLU A 51 8.53 5.22 0.21
CA GLU A 51 7.85 6.23 -0.60
C GLU A 51 6.41 5.83 -0.94
N TYR A 52 6.17 4.54 -1.21
CA TYR A 52 4.81 4.04 -1.46
C TYR A 52 3.96 4.06 -0.17
N ILE A 53 4.59 3.80 0.97
CA ILE A 53 3.92 3.87 2.27
C ILE A 53 3.56 5.32 2.63
N GLN A 54 4.45 6.26 2.39
CA GLN A 54 4.19 7.68 2.63
C GLN A 54 3.10 8.23 1.70
N LYS A 55 3.14 7.88 0.41
CA LYS A 55 2.06 8.21 -0.53
C LYS A 55 0.70 7.70 -0.04
N PHE A 56 0.68 6.54 0.62
CA PHE A 56 -0.56 5.97 1.18
C PHE A 56 -1.10 6.81 2.31
N LYS A 57 -0.23 7.07 3.28
CA LYS A 57 -0.60 7.80 4.48
C LYS A 57 -1.09 9.19 4.12
N ASN A 58 -0.42 9.87 3.19
CA ASN A 58 -0.85 11.18 2.69
C ASN A 58 -2.21 11.10 1.99
N PHE A 59 -2.44 10.07 1.18
CA PHE A 59 -3.74 9.85 0.53
C PHE A 59 -4.86 9.64 1.55
N ILE A 60 -4.65 8.81 2.57
CA ILE A 60 -5.64 8.57 3.63
C ILE A 60 -5.87 9.82 4.48
N GLN A 61 -4.83 10.57 4.80
CA GLN A 61 -4.96 11.83 5.55
C GLN A 61 -5.81 12.85 4.78
N GLY A 62 -5.58 13.00 3.46
CA GLY A 62 -6.40 13.87 2.62
C GLY A 62 -7.87 13.45 2.50
N GLN A 63 -8.21 12.18 2.74
CA GLN A 63 -9.60 11.73 2.82
C GLN A 63 -10.28 12.07 4.14
N ASN A 64 -9.53 12.23 5.23
CA ASN A 64 -10.09 12.55 6.54
C ASN A 64 -10.36 14.05 6.72
N GLU A 65 -9.76 14.89 5.87
CA GLU A 65 -9.92 16.36 5.90
C GLU A 65 -10.99 16.88 4.91
N ALA A 66 -11.60 15.99 4.12
CA ALA A 66 -12.62 16.27 3.12
C ALA A 66 -14.00 15.74 3.54
#